data_AF-X0TU89-F1
#
_entry.id   AF-X0TU89-F1
#
_cell.length_a   1.000
_cell.length_b   1.000
_cell.length_c   1.000
_cell.angle_alpha   90.00
_cell.angle_beta   90.00
_cell.angle_gamma   90.00
#
_symmetry.space_group_name_H-M   'P 1'
#
loop_
_entity.id
_entity.type
_entity.pdbx_description
1 polymer ?
#
loop_
_entity_poly.entity_id
_entity_poly.type
_entity_poly.pdbx_seq_one_letter_code
_entity_poly.pdbx_strand_id
1 'polypeptide(L)'
;AHIKDAIVTLDGRSGILGSHLNFGDARRGWDFRSPGRGSVNFEEIIRALNDIGYSGPLSVEWEDARMDREHGAREACEFVKKIDFAPNNVAFDAAFAD
;
A
#
# COMPACT_ATOMS: atom_id res chain seq x y z
N ALA A 1 -3.33 11.41 -0.89
CA ALA A 1 -2.46 10.47 -1.63
C ALA A 1 -3.32 9.33 -2.16
N HIS A 2 -2.83 8.57 -3.15
CA HIS A 2 -3.51 7.36 -3.63
C HIS A 2 -2.81 6.13 -3.08
N ILE A 3 -3.57 5.24 -2.48
CA ILE A 3 -3.11 3.95 -1.96
C ILE A 3 -3.46 2.89 -2.99
N LYS A 4 -2.42 2.31 -3.59
CA LYS A 4 -2.47 1.18 -4.52
C LYS A 4 -1.26 0.29 -4.23
N ASP A 5 -1.43 -1.02 -4.33
CA ASP A 5 -0.38 -1.97 -3.96
C ASP A 5 -0.08 -2.93 -5.10
N ALA A 6 1.13 -3.48 -5.07
CA ALA A 6 1.66 -4.39 -6.06
C ALA A 6 2.71 -5.31 -5.42
N ILE A 7 2.89 -6.48 -6.01
CA ILE A 7 3.92 -7.43 -5.59
C ILE A 7 4.76 -7.87 -6.77
N VAL A 8 6.08 -7.98 -6.53
CA VAL A 8 7.04 -8.54 -7.47
C VAL A 8 7.29 -10.02 -7.12
N THR A 9 7.21 -10.89 -8.11
CA THR A 9 7.33 -12.37 -7.97
C THR A 9 8.27 -12.93 -9.03
N LEU A 10 9.47 -12.36 -9.16
CA LEU A 10 10.46 -12.78 -10.15
C LEU A 10 11.05 -14.16 -9.81
N ASP A 11 11.10 -15.04 -10.81
CA ASP A 11 11.53 -16.45 -10.67
C ASP A 11 12.69 -16.80 -11.64
N GLY A 12 13.29 -15.79 -12.28
CA GLY A 12 14.33 -15.97 -13.30
C GLY A 12 13.78 -16.23 -14.71
N ARG A 13 12.47 -16.40 -14.89
CA ARG A 13 11.79 -16.48 -16.20
C ARG A 13 10.89 -15.26 -16.44
N SER A 14 10.12 -14.91 -15.42
CA SER A 14 9.20 -13.78 -15.41
C SER A 14 9.99 -12.48 -15.28
N GLY A 15 9.58 -11.44 -16.00
CA GLY A 15 10.28 -10.15 -16.05
C GLY A 15 9.41 -8.96 -15.67
N ILE A 16 10.05 -7.82 -15.36
CA ILE A 16 9.38 -6.58 -14.93
C ILE A 16 8.47 -5.97 -16.01
N LEU A 17 8.69 -6.29 -17.28
CA LEU A 17 7.88 -5.79 -18.39
C LEU A 17 6.51 -6.48 -18.49
N GLY A 18 6.28 -7.56 -17.75
CA GLY A 18 5.00 -8.29 -17.74
C GLY A 18 4.68 -9.08 -19.03
N SER A 19 5.58 -9.05 -20.03
CA SER A 19 5.53 -9.89 -21.24
C SER A 19 4.23 -9.77 -22.07
N HIS A 20 3.56 -8.61 -22.03
CA HIS A 20 2.24 -8.38 -22.65
C HIS A 20 1.15 -9.36 -22.18
N LEU A 21 1.34 -10.03 -21.04
CA LEU A 21 0.35 -10.93 -20.47
C LEU A 21 -0.75 -10.13 -19.76
N ASN A 22 -1.96 -10.67 -19.69
CA ASN A 22 -3.04 -10.04 -18.94
C ASN A 22 -2.72 -10.00 -17.43
N PHE A 23 -3.25 -9.01 -16.71
CA PHE A 23 -3.23 -9.01 -15.24
C PHE A 23 -3.89 -10.28 -14.71
N GLY A 24 -3.36 -10.80 -13.61
CA GLY A 24 -3.73 -12.09 -13.06
C GLY A 24 -3.01 -13.28 -13.69
N ASP A 25 -2.24 -13.15 -14.78
CA ASP A 25 -1.45 -14.27 -15.32
C ASP A 25 -0.26 -14.59 -14.41
N ALA A 26 -0.11 -15.87 -14.02
CA ALA A 26 0.92 -16.31 -13.08
C ALA A 26 2.36 -16.12 -13.58
N ARG A 27 2.54 -15.91 -14.89
CA ARG A 27 3.84 -15.75 -15.54
C ARG A 27 4.31 -14.28 -15.57
N ARG A 28 3.51 -13.35 -15.03
CA ARG A 28 3.95 -11.97 -14.85
C ARG A 28 4.96 -11.89 -13.71
N GLY A 29 6.00 -11.09 -13.89
CA GLY A 29 7.00 -10.85 -12.84
C GLY A 29 6.51 -9.95 -11.72
N TRP A 30 5.33 -9.34 -11.89
CA TRP A 30 4.63 -8.56 -10.88
C TRP A 30 3.15 -8.44 -11.23
N ASP A 31 2.32 -8.16 -10.23
CA ASP A 31 0.90 -7.90 -10.41
C ASP A 31 0.36 -6.92 -9.37
N PHE A 32 -0.81 -6.34 -9.64
CA PHE A 32 -1.52 -5.54 -8.65
C PHE A 32 -2.10 -6.42 -7.55
N ARG A 33 -2.14 -5.88 -6.33
CA ARG A 33 -2.69 -6.56 -5.16
C ARG A 33 -3.59 -5.60 -4.39
N SER A 34 -4.59 -6.18 -3.72
CA SER A 34 -5.37 -5.44 -2.72
C SER A 34 -4.40 -4.80 -1.69
N PRO A 35 -4.55 -3.51 -1.34
CA PRO A 35 -3.71 -2.85 -0.34
C PRO A 35 -3.50 -3.67 0.93
N GLY A 36 -2.24 -3.87 1.31
CA GLY A 36 -1.83 -4.69 2.46
C GLY A 36 -1.46 -6.13 2.10
N ARG A 37 -1.59 -6.52 0.83
CA ARG A 37 -1.21 -7.86 0.32
C ARG A 37 -0.06 -7.82 -0.69
N GLY A 38 0.44 -6.63 -1.04
CA GLY A 38 1.62 -6.48 -1.87
C GLY A 38 2.88 -6.20 -1.05
N SER A 39 3.79 -5.43 -1.65
CA SER A 39 5.13 -5.15 -1.11
C SER A 39 5.42 -3.66 -0.94
N VAL A 40 4.43 -2.79 -1.18
CA VAL A 40 4.61 -1.35 -0.94
C VAL A 40 4.77 -1.10 0.56
N ASN A 41 5.82 -0.37 0.94
CA ASN A 41 6.09 -0.02 2.33
C ASN A 41 5.25 1.19 2.75
N PHE A 42 3.99 0.94 3.09
CA PHE A 42 3.06 2.00 3.47
C PHE A 42 3.41 2.70 4.79
N GLU A 43 4.08 2.01 5.72
CA GLU A 43 4.53 2.61 7.00
C GLU A 43 5.41 3.86 6.74
N GLU A 44 6.42 3.71 5.88
CA GLU A 44 7.34 4.80 5.54
C GLU A 44 6.65 5.89 4.70
N ILE A 45 5.68 5.51 3.86
CA ILE A 45 4.90 6.49 3.08
C ILE A 45 4.04 7.34 4.01
N ILE A 46 3.35 6.76 5.00
CA ILE A 46 2.54 7.52 5.95
C ILE A 46 3.43 8.46 6.78
N ARG A 47 4.60 8.00 7.22
CA ARG A 47 5.58 8.86 7.90
C ARG A 47 6.03 10.02 7.03
N ALA A 48 6.37 9.77 5.77
CA ALA A 48 6.74 10.83 4.84
C ALA A 48 5.59 11.83 4.59
N LEU A 49 4.34 11.37 4.52
CA LEU A 49 3.16 12.24 4.41
C LEU A 49 2.99 13.10 5.67
N ASN A 50 3.21 12.52 6.85
CA ASN A 50 3.20 13.24 8.12
C ASN A 50 4.32 14.29 8.19
N ASP A 51 5.54 13.96 7.74
CA ASP A 51 6.69 14.88 7.74
C ASP A 51 6.45 16.15 6.90
N ILE A 52 5.70 16.03 5.80
CA ILE A 52 5.33 17.17 4.95
C ILE A 52 4.01 17.83 5.35
N GLY A 53 3.36 17.35 6.42
CA GLY A 53 2.07 17.88 6.88
C GLY A 53 0.93 17.68 5.88
N TYR A 54 0.92 16.58 5.14
CA TYR A 54 -0.15 16.29 4.19
C TYR A 54 -1.49 16.08 4.91
N SER A 55 -2.47 16.94 4.64
CA SER A 55 -3.78 16.92 5.29
C SER A 55 -4.95 16.54 4.36
N GLY A 56 -4.64 16.04 3.16
CA GLY A 56 -5.67 15.58 2.21
C GLY A 56 -6.08 14.13 2.45
N PRO A 57 -7.05 13.60 1.67
CA PRO A 57 -7.52 12.24 1.86
C PRO A 57 -6.51 11.19 1.41
N LEU A 58 -6.55 10.01 2.05
CA LEU A 58 -5.97 8.78 1.53
C LEU A 58 -7.03 8.05 0.71
N SER A 59 -6.96 8.19 -0.61
CA SER A 59 -7.88 7.52 -1.54
C SER A 59 -7.42 6.10 -1.81
N VAL A 60 -8.35 5.14 -1.85
CA VAL A 60 -8.06 3.74 -2.20
C VAL A 60 -8.33 3.52 -3.68
N GLU A 61 -7.30 3.16 -4.43
CA GLU A 61 -7.45 2.65 -5.79
C GLU A 61 -7.30 1.13 -5.75
N TRP A 62 -8.44 0.43 -5.77
CA TRP A 62 -8.46 -1.02 -5.62
C TRP A 62 -8.30 -1.74 -6.96
N GLU A 63 -7.33 -2.66 -7.05
CA GLU A 63 -7.13 -3.54 -8.20
C GLU A 63 -6.44 -4.85 -7.76
N ASP A 64 -7.12 -5.99 -7.94
CA ASP A 64 -6.53 -7.33 -7.82
C ASP A 64 -7.32 -8.30 -8.71
N ALA A 65 -6.70 -8.80 -9.78
CA ALA A 65 -7.35 -9.67 -10.76
C ALA A 65 -7.74 -11.06 -10.19
N ARG A 66 -7.29 -11.39 -8.98
CA ARG A 66 -7.51 -12.70 -8.34
C ARG A 66 -8.34 -12.62 -7.07
N MET A 67 -9.00 -11.50 -6.82
CA MET A 67 -9.82 -11.27 -5.63
C MET A 67 -11.19 -10.72 -6.02
N ASP A 68 -12.22 -11.06 -5.24
CA ASP A 68 -13.53 -10.42 -5.37
C ASP A 68 -13.43 -8.92 -5.03
N ARG A 69 -14.08 -8.08 -5.84
CA ARG A 69 -13.98 -6.62 -5.73
C ARG A 69 -14.56 -6.06 -4.44
N GLU A 70 -15.68 -6.59 -3.95
CA GLU A 70 -16.33 -6.02 -2.77
C GLU A 70 -15.64 -6.48 -1.48
N HIS A 71 -15.19 -7.73 -1.46
CA HIS A 71 -14.32 -8.24 -0.41
C HIS A 71 -13.03 -7.42 -0.34
N GLY A 72 -12.32 -7.31 -1.47
CA GLY A 72 -11.05 -6.59 -1.52
C GLY A 72 -11.18 -5.10 -1.20
N ALA A 73 -12.20 -4.42 -1.72
CA ALA A 73 -12.40 -3.00 -1.42
C ALA A 73 -12.67 -2.73 0.07
N ARG A 74 -13.44 -3.60 0.73
CA ARG A 74 -13.69 -3.51 2.18
C ARG A 74 -12.40 -3.74 2.98
N GLU A 75 -11.68 -4.82 2.67
CA GLU A 75 -10.41 -5.14 3.34
C GLU A 75 -9.38 -4.02 3.15
N ALA A 76 -9.25 -3.48 1.93
CA ALA A 76 -8.35 -2.38 1.63
C ALA A 76 -8.70 -1.10 2.41
N CYS A 77 -9.99 -0.79 2.55
CA CYS A 77 -10.44 0.35 3.36
C CYS A 77 -10.10 0.17 4.84
N GLU A 78 -10.28 -1.04 5.38
CA GLU A 78 -9.90 -1.38 6.76
C GLU A 78 -8.38 -1.29 6.96
N PHE A 79 -7.59 -1.79 6.00
CA PHE A 79 -6.14 -1.68 6.01
C PHE A 79 -5.68 -0.22 6.03
N VAL A 80 -6.21 0.63 5.14
CA VAL A 80 -5.83 2.05 5.07
C VAL A 80 -6.15 2.78 6.39
N LYS A 81 -7.32 2.53 6.98
CA LYS A 81 -7.67 3.10 8.29
C LYS A 81 -6.73 2.66 9.42
N LYS A 82 -6.16 1.46 9.32
CA LYS A 82 -5.23 0.92 10.32
C LYS A 82 -3.85 1.59 10.25
N ILE A 83 -3.40 1.93 9.05
CA ILE A 83 -2.09 2.55 8.83
C ILE A 83 -2.12 4.08 8.87
N ASP A 84 -3.30 4.70 8.78
CA ASP A 84 -3.48 6.16 8.86
C ASP A 84 -3.40 6.63 10.32
N PHE A 85 -2.17 6.86 10.80
CA PHE A 85 -1.91 7.35 12.15
C PHE A 85 -1.38 8.79 12.15
N ALA A 86 -1.78 9.54 13.17
CA ALA A 86 -1.28 10.89 13.40
C ALA A 86 0.17 10.86 13.94
N PRO A 87 1.02 11.83 13.55
CA PRO A 87 2.31 12.00 14.19
C PRO A 87 2.16 12.52 15.63
N ASN A 88 3.19 12.33 16.46
CA ASN A 88 3.22 12.90 17.80
C ASN A 88 3.28 14.44 17.74
N ASN A 89 2.60 15.10 18.68
CA ASN A 89 2.59 16.55 18.83
C ASN A 89 3.64 17.07 19.85
N VAL A 90 4.34 16.17 20.54
CA VAL A 90 5.38 16.47 21.52
C VAL A 90 6.61 15.60 21.21
N ALA A 91 7.80 16.17 21.38
CA ALA A 91 9.04 15.39 21.31
C ALA A 91 9.02 14.31 22.41
N PHE A 92 9.46 13.10 22.08
CA PHE A 92 9.35 11.95 22.97
C PHE A 92 9.93 12.22 24.37
N ASP A 93 11.17 12.72 24.46
CA ASP A 93 11.83 12.99 25.75
C ASP A 93 11.17 14.12 26.54
N ALA A 94 10.61 15.12 25.84
CA ALA A 94 9.94 16.25 26.47
C ALA A 94 8.64 15.83 27.18
N ALA A 95 8.06 14.68 26.82
CA ALA A 95 6.89 14.14 27.50
C ALA A 95 7.19 13.59 28.91
N PHE A 96 8.46 13.46 29.29
CA PHE A 96 8.91 12.88 30.56
C PHE A 96 9.77 13.83 31.41
N ALA A 97 9.95 15.07 30.97
CA ALA A 97 10.63 16.08 31.76
C ALA A 97 9.64 16.69 32.76
N ASP A 98 9.90 16.51 34.07
CA ASP A 98 9.17 17.16 35.17
C ASP A 98 9.31 18.70 35.14
#